data_AF-A0A527ZPA7-F1
#
_entry.id   AF-A0A527ZPA7-F1
#
_cell.length_a   1.000
_cell.length_b   1.000
_cell.length_c   1.000
_cell.angle_alpha   90.00
_cell.angle_beta   90.00
_cell.angle_gamma   90.00
#
_symmetry.space_group_name_H-M   'P 1'
#
loop_
_entity.id
_entity.type
_entity.pdbx_description
1 polymer ?
#
loop_
_entity_poly.entity_id
_entity_poly.type
_entity_poly.pdbx_seq_one_letter_code
_entity_poly.pdbx_strand_id
1 'polypeptide(L)' 'DVEGAEIDVLGGMTETLRRHRPKVIYEVDDATREGLDRKARKIAELLTAAGYALKPLPASYGNGGWRVEHVLAQPVGA' A
#
# COMPACT_ATOMS: atom_id res chain seq x y z
N ASP A 1 3.24 3.87 -6.64
CA ASP A 1 2.36 4.43 -7.66
C ASP A 1 2.48 3.57 -8.90
N VAL A 2 1.44 2.78 -9.17
CA VAL A 2 1.33 1.94 -10.35
C VAL A 2 -0.04 2.11 -11.00
N GLU A 3 -0.64 3.31 -10.86
CA GLU A 3 -1.88 3.72 -11.52
C GLU A 3 -3.04 2.72 -11.30
N GLY A 4 -3.23 2.25 -10.07
CA GLY A 4 -4.34 1.39 -9.66
C GLY A 4 -4.06 -0.12 -9.68
N ALA A 5 -2.86 -0.54 -10.10
CA ALA A 5 -2.44 -1.95 -10.15
C ALA A 5 -1.79 -2.46 -8.84
N GLU A 6 -1.89 -1.73 -7.73
CA GLU A 6 -1.10 -1.97 -6.52
C GLU A 6 -1.27 -3.37 -5.95
N ILE A 7 -2.52 -3.87 -5.94
CA ILE A 7 -2.83 -5.20 -5.39
C ILE A 7 -2.15 -6.31 -6.20
N ASP A 8 -2.19 -6.22 -7.53
CA ASP A 8 -1.60 -7.23 -8.41
C ASP A 8 -0.08 -7.17 -8.36
N VAL A 9 0.49 -5.96 -8.30
CA VAL A 9 1.94 -5.75 -8.13
C VAL A 9 2.41 -6.34 -6.79
N LEU A 10 1.75 -6.01 -5.68
CA LEU A 10 2.09 -6.53 -4.37
C LEU A 10 1.91 -8.05 -4.29
N GLY A 11 0.86 -8.60 -4.91
CA GLY A 11 0.66 -10.04 -5.04
C GLY A 11 1.78 -10.72 -5.81
N GLY A 12 2.20 -10.15 -6.95
CA GLY A 12 3.33 -10.64 -7.73
C GLY A 12 4.68 -10.53 -7.01
N MET A 13 4.80 -9.60 -6.06
CA MET A 13 6.01 -9.38 -5.27
C MET A 13 6.16 -10.32 -4.06
N THR A 14 5.27 -11.31 -3.87
CA THR A 14 5.24 -12.18 -2.67
C THR A 14 6.62 -12.75 -2.29
N GLU A 15 7.36 -13.31 -3.25
CA GLU A 15 8.69 -13.89 -2.96
C GLU A 15 9.73 -12.81 -2.60
N THR A 16 9.67 -11.65 -3.25
CA THR A 16 10.54 -10.51 -2.94
C THR A 16 10.29 -10.00 -1.52
N LEU A 17 9.02 -9.81 -1.14
CA LEU A 17 8.61 -9.39 0.19
C LEU A 17 9.09 -10.39 1.25
N ARG A 18 8.89 -11.69 0.99
CA ARG A 18 9.29 -12.77 1.90
C ARG A 18 10.81 -12.86 2.07
N ARG A 19 11.58 -12.83 0.97
CA ARG A 19 13.02 -13.07 0.98
C ARG A 19 13.83 -11.87 1.43
N HIS A 20 13.49 -10.69 0.93
CA HIS A 20 14.32 -9.49 1.12
C HIS A 20 13.81 -8.59 2.23
N ARG A 21 12.57 -8.77 2.68
CA ARG A 21 11.92 -7.93 3.69
C ARG A 21 12.18 -6.43 3.43
N PRO A 22 12.00 -5.89 2.21
CA PRO A 22 12.26 -4.48 1.94
C PRO A 22 11.24 -3.61 2.69
N LYS A 23 11.60 -2.38 3.03
CA LYS A 23 10.60 -1.34 3.31
C LYS A 23 9.92 -0.97 1.99
N VAL A 24 8.60 -0.80 1.99
CA VAL A 24 7.83 -0.45 0.79
C VAL A 24 7.08 0.85 1.07
N ILE A 25 7.27 1.85 0.21
CA ILE A 25 6.39 3.01 0.16
C ILE A 25 5.44 2.80 -1.00
N TYR A 26 4.15 2.90 -0.76
CA TYR A 26 3.14 2.78 -1.79
C TYR A 26 2.10 3.89 -1.65
N GLU A 27 1.41 4.11 -2.76
CA GLU A 27 0.28 5.00 -2.89
C GLU A 27 -0.92 4.13 -3.24
N VAL A 28 -2.10 4.48 -2.74
CA VAL A 28 -3.37 3.92 -3.18
C VAL A 28 -4.35 5.05 -3.40
N ASP A 29 -5.02 5.03 -4.55
CA ASP A 29 -6.00 6.03 -4.92
C ASP A 29 -7.35 5.39 -5.32
N ASP A 30 -8.38 6.21 -5.27
CA ASP A 30 -9.65 5.95 -5.95
C ASP A 30 -10.41 7.25 -6.19
N ALA A 31 -11.33 7.25 -7.16
CA ALA A 31 -12.22 8.38 -7.41
C ALA A 31 -13.18 8.62 -6.23
N THR A 32 -13.44 7.59 -5.43
CA THR A 32 -14.37 7.62 -4.30
C THR A 32 -13.67 7.29 -2.99
N ARG A 33 -14.19 7.83 -1.88
CA ARG A 33 -13.65 7.48 -0.55
C ARG A 33 -13.84 5.99 -0.24
N GLU A 34 -14.99 5.43 -0.62
CA GLU A 34 -15.30 4.03 -0.40
C GLU A 34 -14.37 3.10 -1.18
N GLY A 35 -14.11 3.40 -2.46
CA GLY A 35 -13.19 2.61 -3.28
C GLY A 35 -11.78 2.63 -2.72
N LEU A 36 -11.31 3.80 -2.28
CA LEU A 36 -10.03 3.96 -1.59
C LEU A 36 -9.99 3.07 -0.34
N ASP A 37 -10.99 3.20 0.55
CA ASP A 37 -11.04 2.43 1.80
C ASP A 37 -11.07 0.91 1.55
N ARG A 38 -11.74 0.44 0.49
CA ARG A 38 -11.71 -0.98 0.08
C ARG A 38 -10.33 -1.41 -0.40
N LYS A 39 -9.71 -0.66 -1.31
CA LYS A 39 -8.37 -0.98 -1.86
C LYS A 39 -7.32 -0.97 -0.75
N ALA A 40 -7.31 0.07 0.08
CA ALA A 40 -6.39 0.22 1.21
C ALA A 40 -6.49 -0.97 2.18
N ARG A 41 -7.72 -1.42 2.50
CA ARG A 41 -7.92 -2.60 3.36
C ARG A 41 -7.35 -3.88 2.75
N LYS A 42 -7.58 -4.12 1.46
CA LYS A 42 -7.05 -5.32 0.78
C LYS A 42 -5.53 -5.34 0.74
N ILE A 43 -4.92 -4.18 0.45
CA ILE A 43 -3.45 -4.03 0.52
C ILE A 43 -2.96 -4.25 1.96
N ALA A 44 -3.67 -3.71 2.95
CA ALA A 44 -3.30 -3.86 4.34
C ALA A 44 -3.33 -5.32 4.81
N GLU A 45 -4.39 -6.06 4.45
CA GLU A 45 -4.50 -7.50 4.73
C GLU A 45 -3.33 -8.28 4.11
N LEU A 46 -2.98 -8.00 2.85
CA LEU A 46 -1.86 -8.66 2.17
C LEU A 46 -0.52 -8.40 2.87
N LEU A 47 -0.21 -7.13 3.14
CA LEU A 47 1.08 -6.76 3.74
C LEU A 47 1.18 -7.18 5.21
N THR A 48 0.11 -7.05 5.99
CA THR A 48 0.10 -7.51 7.39
C THR A 48 0.25 -9.03 7.48
N ALA A 49 -0.40 -9.80 6.60
CA ALA A 49 -0.20 -11.24 6.49
C ALA A 49 1.25 -11.62 6.11
N ALA A 50 1.93 -10.78 5.33
CA ALA A 50 3.35 -10.92 5.02
C ALA A 50 4.29 -10.47 6.16
N GLY A 51 3.76 -10.05 7.31
CA GLY A 51 4.52 -9.65 8.49
C GLY A 51 5.02 -8.21 8.45
N TYR A 52 4.25 -7.30 7.85
CA TYR A 52 4.54 -5.87 7.80
C TYR A 52 3.63 -5.04 8.72
N ALA A 53 4.22 -4.02 9.35
CA ALA A 53 3.50 -2.91 9.98
C ALA A 53 3.33 -1.77 8.97
N LEU A 54 2.16 -1.12 9.01
CA LEU A 54 1.78 -0.06 8.09
C LEU A 54 1.70 1.27 8.82
N LYS A 55 2.30 2.30 8.24
CA LYS A 55 2.28 3.67 8.78
C LYS A 55 1.79 4.64 7.70
N PRO A 56 0.66 5.34 7.92
CA PRO A 56 0.25 6.42 7.04
C PRO A 56 1.31 7.51 6.97
N LEU A 57 1.50 8.05 5.77
CA LEU A 57 2.38 9.17 5.50
C LEU A 57 1.56 10.43 5.19
N PRO A 58 2.13 11.63 5.40
CA PRO A 58 1.51 12.85 4.89
C PRO A 58 1.27 12.77 3.38
N ALA A 59 0.19 13.39 2.91
CA ALA A 59 -0.06 13.49 1.47
C ALA A 59 1.11 14.20 0.77
N SER A 60 1.62 13.59 -0.30
CA SER A 60 2.74 14.16 -1.07
C SER A 60 2.31 15.30 -1.99
N TYR A 61 1.03 15.40 -2.35
CA TYR A 61 0.48 16.45 -3.21
C TYR A 61 -1.01 16.70 -2.92
N GLY A 62 -1.55 17.80 -3.46
CA GLY A 62 -2.94 18.19 -3.29
C GLY A 62 -3.88 17.30 -4.10
N ASN A 63 -4.91 16.75 -3.44
CA ASN A 63 -5.88 15.82 -4.02
C ASN A 63 -6.86 16.54 -4.97
N GLY A 64 -6.48 16.68 -6.25
CA GLY A 64 -7.24 17.33 -7.33
C GLY A 64 -8.46 16.54 -7.82
N GLY A 65 -9.26 15.99 -6.91
CA GLY A 65 -10.48 15.21 -7.19
C GLY A 65 -10.39 13.72 -6.82
N TRP A 66 -9.19 13.16 -6.83
CA TRP A 66 -8.93 11.78 -6.40
C TRP A 66 -8.73 11.69 -4.88
N ARG A 67 -9.11 10.56 -4.28
CA ARG A 67 -8.80 10.24 -2.89
C ARG A 67 -7.53 9.42 -2.87
N VAL A 68 -6.45 9.97 -2.33
CA VAL A 68 -5.13 9.33 -2.34
C VAL A 68 -4.62 9.18 -0.92
N GLU A 69 -4.08 8.00 -0.60
CA GLU A 69 -3.37 7.70 0.64
C GLU A 69 -1.96 7.18 0.35
N HIS A 70 -1.00 7.65 1.14
CA HIS A 70 0.40 7.25 1.04
C HIS A 70 0.76 6.47 2.30
N VAL A 71 1.45 5.34 2.15
CA VAL A 71 1.73 4.43 3.26
C VAL A 71 3.16 3.90 3.17
N LEU A 72 3.83 3.86 4.32
CA LEU A 72 5.06 3.12 4.52
C LEU A 72 4.74 1.76 5.16
N ALA A 73 5.09 0.68 4.48
CA ALA A 73 5.11 -0.66 5.03
C ALA A 73 6.53 -1.04 5.47
N GLN A 74 6.67 -1.50 6.71
CA GLN A 74 7.95 -1.96 7.27
C GLN A 74 7.82 -3.39 7.81
N PRO A 75 8.78 -4.29 7.55
CA PRO A 75 8.77 -5.61 8.14
C PRO A 75 8.85 -5.53 9.67
N VAL A 76 8.05 -6.33 10.36
CA VAL A 76 8.11 -6.48 11.82
C VAL A 76 9.35 -7.28 12.19
N GLY A 77 10.08 -6.86 13.24
CA GLY A 77 11.24 -7.59 13.78
C GLY A 77 12.51 -7.53 12.92
N ALA A 78 12.63 -6.52 12.06
CA ALA A 78 13.88 -6.19 11.37
C ALA A 78 14.88 -5.48 12.31
#